data_AF-A0AAJ0GSS9-F1
#
_entry.id   AF-A0AAJ0GSS9-F1
#
_cell.length_a   1.000
_cell.length_b   1.000
_cell.length_c   1.000
_cell.angle_alpha   90.00
_cell.angle_beta   90.00
_cell.angle_gamma   90.00
#
_symmetry.space_group_name_H-M   'P 1'
#
loop_
_entity.id
_entity.type
_entity.pdbx_description
1 polymer ?
#
loop_
_entity_poly.entity_id
_entity_poly.type
_entity_poly.pdbx_seq_one_letter_code
_entity_poly.pdbx_strand_id
1 'polypeptide(L)'
;MSRRILLINGPNLNLLGRRKPHIYGKTTLAEVEEQARTQAASHGIELETFQSNHEDGAVQKPKISVIIINPGALTHTSVAVRDALLGVDIPFVEVHVSNVHSWEAFRKQSHLSGKAVAVVRGMGVYGVHGGS
;
A
#
# COMPACT_ATOMS: atom_id res chain seq x y z
N MET A 1 -9.49 22.20 -7.22
CA MET A 1 -8.95 20.96 -7.83
C MET A 1 -9.05 19.86 -6.81
N SER A 2 -9.76 18.75 -7.09
CA SER A 2 -9.77 17.58 -6.20
C SER A 2 -8.37 16.97 -6.16
N ARG A 3 -7.87 16.66 -4.96
CA ARG A 3 -6.64 15.88 -4.81
C ARG A 3 -6.97 14.43 -5.10
N ARG A 4 -6.17 13.75 -5.92
CA ARG A 4 -6.34 12.33 -6.24
C ARG A 4 -5.18 11.52 -5.71
N ILE A 5 -5.49 10.44 -4.99
CA ILE A 5 -4.52 9.50 -4.42
C ILE A 5 -4.68 8.16 -5.14
N LEU A 6 -3.56 7.51 -5.43
CA LEU A 6 -3.52 6.13 -5.91
C LEU A 6 -3.02 5.20 -4.79
N LEU A 7 -3.84 4.25 -4.36
CA LEU A 7 -3.46 3.17 -3.46
C LEU A 7 -3.08 1.91 -4.26
N ILE A 8 -1.81 1.51 -4.17
CA ILE A 8 -1.26 0.33 -4.83
C ILE A 8 -1.07 -0.80 -3.82
N ASN A 9 -1.67 -1.95 -4.11
CA ASN A 9 -1.56 -3.17 -3.32
C ASN A 9 -0.79 -4.23 -4.12
N GLY A 10 0.40 -4.57 -3.64
CA GLY A 10 1.29 -5.56 -4.23
C GLY A 10 0.83 -7.01 -4.05
N PRO A 11 1.73 -7.96 -4.33
CA PRO A 11 1.37 -9.36 -4.45
C PRO A 11 0.81 -9.98 -3.17
N ASN A 12 -0.14 -10.88 -3.36
CA ASN A 12 -0.82 -11.67 -2.33
C ASN A 12 -1.73 -10.86 -1.38
N LEU A 13 -1.81 -9.53 -1.48
CA LEU A 13 -2.74 -8.75 -0.67
C LEU A 13 -4.21 -9.00 -1.06
N ASN A 14 -4.47 -9.44 -2.30
CA ASN A 14 -5.77 -9.97 -2.71
C ASN A 14 -6.23 -11.20 -1.92
N LEU A 15 -5.33 -11.87 -1.18
CA LEU A 15 -5.64 -13.03 -0.35
C LEU A 15 -5.98 -12.67 1.10
N LEU A 16 -5.96 -11.38 1.46
CA LEU A 16 -6.39 -10.90 2.78
C LEU A 16 -7.79 -11.41 3.12
N GLY A 17 -7.98 -11.81 4.38
CA GLY A 17 -9.25 -12.36 4.89
C GLY A 17 -9.59 -13.77 4.42
N ARG A 18 -8.85 -14.32 3.45
CA ARG A 18 -9.12 -15.65 2.86
C ARG A 18 -8.10 -16.70 3.27
N ARG A 19 -6.82 -16.33 3.33
CA ARG A 19 -5.74 -17.28 3.70
C ARG A 19 -5.65 -17.41 5.22
N LYS A 20 -5.89 -18.62 5.75
CA LYS A 20 -5.79 -18.94 7.20
C LYS A 20 -6.32 -17.80 8.09
N PRO A 21 -7.61 -17.43 7.97
CA PRO A 21 -8.15 -16.20 8.58
C PRO A 21 -8.09 -16.20 10.12
N HIS A 22 -7.99 -17.37 10.74
CA HIS A 22 -7.76 -17.52 12.18
C HIS A 22 -6.33 -17.09 12.61
N ILE A 23 -5.38 -17.00 11.68
CA ILE A 23 -3.99 -16.55 11.91
C ILE A 23 -3.80 -15.10 11.43
N TYR A 24 -4.30 -14.76 10.25
CA TYR A 24 -4.00 -13.48 9.59
C TYR A 24 -5.12 -12.43 9.69
N GLY A 25 -6.23 -12.76 10.35
CA GLY A 25 -7.42 -11.93 10.41
C GLY A 25 -8.39 -12.20 9.27
N LYS A 26 -9.63 -11.72 9.44
CA LYS A 26 -10.74 -11.92 8.50
C LYS A 26 -10.93 -10.78 7.52
N THR A 27 -10.27 -9.64 7.75
CA THR A 27 -10.46 -8.47 6.90
C THR A 27 -9.89 -8.70 5.51
N THR A 28 -10.72 -8.45 4.51
CA THR A 28 -10.43 -8.60 3.10
C THR A 28 -9.83 -7.32 2.52
N LEU A 29 -9.15 -7.44 1.38
CA LEU A 29 -8.64 -6.27 0.67
C LEU A 29 -9.77 -5.29 0.28
N ALA A 30 -10.93 -5.81 -0.11
CA ALA A 30 -12.07 -4.98 -0.49
C ALA A 30 -12.56 -4.12 0.69
N GLU A 31 -12.60 -4.67 1.90
CA GLU A 31 -12.95 -3.90 3.11
C GLU A 31 -11.91 -2.82 3.43
N VAL A 32 -10.61 -3.12 3.25
CA VAL A 32 -9.53 -2.12 3.41
C VAL A 32 -9.68 -0.98 2.41
N GLU A 33 -9.91 -1.32 1.14
CA GLU A 33 -10.07 -0.34 0.06
C GLU A 33 -11.30 0.54 0.26
N GLU A 34 -12.40 -0.03 0.76
CA GLU A 34 -13.63 0.71 1.03
C GLU A 34 -13.48 1.66 2.23
N GLN A 35 -12.80 1.23 3.30
CA GLN A 35 -12.48 2.10 4.43
C GLN A 35 -11.57 3.25 4.00
N ALA A 36 -10.55 2.97 3.18
CA ALA A 36 -9.68 3.98 2.62
C ALA A 36 -10.43 4.99 1.75
N ARG A 37 -11.36 4.50 0.92
CA ARG A 37 -12.20 5.35 0.06
C ARG A 37 -13.11 6.24 0.88
N THR A 38 -13.74 5.69 1.92
CA THR A 38 -14.62 6.42 2.84
C THR A 38 -13.86 7.56 3.51
N GLN A 39 -12.65 7.29 4.01
CA GLN A 39 -11.84 8.30 4.67
C GLN A 39 -11.28 9.36 3.71
N ALA A 40 -10.85 8.97 2.51
CA ALA A 40 -10.45 9.93 1.48
C ALA A 40 -11.62 10.86 1.13
N ALA A 41 -12.81 10.30 0.96
CA ALA A 41 -14.03 11.07 0.67
C ALA A 41 -14.38 12.05 1.79
N SER A 42 -14.21 11.68 3.07
CA SER A 42 -14.45 12.62 4.20
C SER A 42 -13.50 13.82 4.21
N HIS A 43 -12.38 13.75 3.49
CA HIS A 43 -11.44 14.86 3.29
C HIS A 43 -11.55 15.53 1.91
N GLY A 44 -12.56 15.18 1.10
CA GLY A 44 -12.72 15.70 -0.26
C GLY A 44 -11.63 15.23 -1.24
N ILE A 45 -11.04 14.06 -0.98
CA ILE A 45 -9.98 13.44 -1.78
C ILE A 45 -10.57 12.28 -2.59
N GLU A 46 -10.21 12.20 -3.87
CA GLU A 46 -10.53 11.05 -4.71
C GLU A 46 -9.50 9.94 -4.49
N LEU A 47 -9.95 8.73 -4.12
CA LEU A 47 -9.09 7.57 -3.98
C LEU A 47 -9.32 6.57 -5.12
N GLU A 48 -8.25 6.24 -5.82
CA GLU A 48 -8.20 5.14 -6.77
C GLU A 48 -7.39 3.99 -6.18
N THR A 49 -7.86 2.75 -6.35
CA THR A 49 -7.19 1.56 -5.83
C THR A 49 -6.73 0.68 -6.99
N PHE A 50 -5.59 0.03 -6.82
CA PHE A 50 -5.02 -0.90 -7.80
C PHE A 50 -4.32 -2.03 -7.08
N GLN A 51 -4.58 -3.28 -7.49
CA GLN A 51 -3.92 -4.46 -6.96
C GLN A 51 -3.25 -5.23 -8.10
N SER A 52 -2.01 -5.66 -7.90
CA SER A 52 -1.31 -6.55 -8.83
C SER A 52 -0.45 -7.58 -8.10
N ASN A 53 -0.38 -8.79 -8.68
CA ASN A 53 0.55 -9.83 -8.25
C ASN A 53 1.86 -9.82 -9.04
N HIS A 54 1.97 -8.95 -10.05
CA HIS A 54 3.13 -8.76 -10.89
C HIS A 54 3.80 -7.42 -10.58
N GLU A 55 5.09 -7.30 -10.95
CA GLU A 55 5.83 -6.03 -10.82
C GLU A 55 5.30 -4.95 -11.78
N ASP A 56 4.48 -5.36 -12.76
CA ASP A 56 3.79 -4.50 -13.72
C ASP A 56 2.70 -3.69 -13.01
N GLY A 57 3.11 -2.63 -12.33
CA GLY A 57 2.24 -1.71 -11.60
C GLY A 57 1.93 -0.45 -12.39
N ALA A 58 0.65 -0.10 -12.50
CA ALA A 58 0.16 1.05 -13.26
C ALA A 58 0.58 2.40 -12.63
N VAL A 59 1.78 2.90 -12.96
CA VAL A 59 2.22 4.24 -12.51
C VAL A 59 1.81 5.36 -13.49
N GLN A 60 1.27 5.01 -14.66
CA GLN A 60 0.81 5.99 -15.65
C GLN A 60 -0.70 6.26 -15.50
N LYS A 61 -1.08 7.00 -14.45
CA LYS A 61 -2.44 7.53 -14.31
C LYS A 61 -2.41 9.05 -14.27
N PRO A 62 -3.14 9.75 -15.15
CA PRO A 62 -3.13 11.21 -15.17
C PRO A 62 -3.72 11.78 -13.86
N LYS A 63 -3.13 12.89 -13.39
CA LYS A 63 -3.60 13.70 -12.25
C LYS A 63 -3.52 13.05 -10.85
N ILE A 64 -2.69 12.02 -10.65
CA ILE A 64 -2.37 11.52 -9.31
C ILE A 64 -1.44 12.51 -8.60
N SER A 65 -1.80 12.92 -7.38
CA SER A 65 -1.02 13.84 -6.55
C SER A 65 -0.08 13.12 -5.60
N VAL A 66 -0.48 11.95 -5.10
CA VAL A 66 0.28 11.14 -4.13
C VAL A 66 -0.01 9.66 -4.39
N ILE A 67 1.00 8.81 -4.20
CA ILE A 67 0.87 7.36 -4.22
C ILE A 67 0.95 6.82 -2.78
N ILE A 68 0.05 5.93 -2.39
CA ILE A 68 0.17 5.09 -1.21
C ILE A 68 0.44 3.68 -1.71
N ILE A 69 1.48 3.01 -1.23
CA ILE A 69 1.83 1.66 -1.70
C ILE A 69 2.06 0.71 -0.55
N ASN A 70 1.37 -0.43 -0.58
CA ASN A 70 1.74 -1.63 0.16
C ASN A 70 2.38 -2.63 -0.81
N PRO A 71 3.72 -2.76 -0.85
CA PRO A 71 4.36 -3.58 -1.87
C PRO A 71 4.25 -5.09 -1.60
N GLY A 72 3.75 -5.49 -0.42
CA GLY A 72 3.73 -6.89 -0.01
C GLY A 72 5.15 -7.48 -0.01
N ALA A 73 5.33 -8.62 -0.69
CA ALA A 73 6.64 -9.27 -0.80
C ALA A 73 7.66 -8.46 -1.62
N LEU A 74 7.21 -7.61 -2.56
CA LEU A 74 8.08 -6.83 -3.44
C LEU A 74 8.91 -5.78 -2.70
N THR A 75 8.51 -5.46 -1.46
CA THR A 75 9.25 -4.61 -0.53
C THR A 75 10.73 -5.00 -0.45
N HIS A 76 10.99 -6.31 -0.46
CA HIS A 76 12.30 -6.89 -0.17
C HIS A 76 13.05 -7.35 -1.41
N THR A 77 12.42 -7.30 -2.59
CA THR A 77 12.97 -7.93 -3.80
C THR A 77 12.95 -7.03 -5.03
N SER A 78 12.05 -6.05 -5.11
CA SER A 78 11.79 -5.35 -6.36
C SER A 78 12.49 -4.00 -6.44
N VAL A 79 13.59 -3.97 -7.20
CA VAL A 79 14.19 -2.70 -7.66
C VAL A 79 13.32 -2.08 -8.76
N ALA A 80 12.64 -2.89 -9.57
CA ALA A 80 11.77 -2.41 -10.65
C ALA A 80 10.63 -1.52 -10.13
N VAL A 81 9.93 -1.93 -9.06
CA VAL A 81 8.87 -1.12 -8.43
C VAL A 81 9.44 0.19 -7.87
N ARG A 82 10.62 0.14 -7.24
CA ARG A 82 11.29 1.34 -6.72
C ARG A 82 11.59 2.32 -7.86
N ASP A 83 12.17 1.84 -8.95
CA ASP A 83 12.57 2.71 -10.07
C ASP A 83 11.35 3.24 -10.83
N ALA A 84 10.28 2.46 -10.94
CA ALA A 84 9.00 2.93 -11.49
C ALA A 84 8.39 4.07 -10.66
N LEU A 85 8.44 3.99 -9.32
CA LEU A 85 7.98 5.07 -8.42
C LEU A 85 8.85 6.32 -8.56
N LEU A 86 10.16 6.17 -8.71
CA LEU A 86 11.07 7.30 -8.92
C LEU A 86 10.92 7.94 -10.30
N GLY A 87 10.58 7.15 -11.32
CA GLY A 87 10.46 7.60 -12.70
C GLY A 87 9.26 8.51 -12.98
N VAL A 88 8.22 8.49 -12.13
CA VAL A 88 7.02 9.32 -12.31
C VAL A 88 7.04 10.64 -11.56
N ASP A 89 8.04 10.87 -10.70
CA ASP A 89 8.19 12.09 -9.90
C ASP A 89 6.94 12.47 -9.06
N ILE A 90 6.20 11.44 -8.59
CA ILE A 90 5.05 11.61 -7.70
C ILE A 90 5.48 11.16 -6.29
N PRO A 91 5.24 11.96 -5.24
CA PRO A 91 5.57 11.57 -3.88
C PRO A 91 4.77 10.31 -3.47
N PHE A 92 5.43 9.39 -2.76
CA PHE A 92 4.79 8.17 -2.30
C PHE A 92 5.00 7.87 -0.81
N VAL A 93 4.01 7.22 -0.20
CA VAL A 93 4.03 6.70 1.17
C VAL A 93 4.01 5.18 1.13
N GLU A 94 4.94 4.54 1.82
CA GLU A 94 4.99 3.08 1.96
C GLU A 94 4.16 2.65 3.17
N VAL A 95 3.27 1.67 3.01
CA VAL A 95 2.41 1.17 4.09
C VAL A 95 2.45 -0.35 4.20
N HIS A 96 2.39 -0.88 5.41
CA HIS A 96 2.40 -2.32 5.67
C HIS A 96 1.28 -2.72 6.64
N VAL A 97 0.32 -3.51 6.14
CA VAL A 97 -0.86 -3.97 6.91
C VAL A 97 -0.48 -4.92 8.04
N SER A 98 0.49 -5.82 7.85
CA SER A 98 0.86 -6.81 8.86
C SER A 98 1.97 -6.32 9.80
N ASN A 99 1.73 -6.37 11.12
CA ASN A 99 2.79 -6.56 12.12
C ASN A 99 3.04 -8.06 12.43
N VAL A 100 2.36 -8.95 11.70
CA VAL A 100 2.38 -10.39 11.97
C VAL A 100 3.62 -11.03 11.35
N HIS A 101 4.64 -11.18 12.19
CA HIS A 101 5.85 -12.01 12.02
C HIS A 101 7.06 -11.37 11.32
N SER A 102 7.61 -10.34 11.96
CA SER A 102 8.97 -9.84 11.75
C SER A 102 10.02 -10.69 12.51
N TRP A 103 10.34 -11.89 12.01
CA TRP A 103 11.53 -12.64 12.49
C TRP A 103 12.46 -13.15 11.38
N GLU A 104 12.14 -12.92 10.11
CA GLU A 104 13.03 -13.30 9.02
C GLU A 104 13.90 -12.10 8.63
N ALA A 105 15.23 -12.28 8.66
CA ALA A 105 16.18 -11.20 8.41
C ALA A 105 15.96 -10.51 7.05
N PHE A 106 15.53 -11.27 6.02
CA PHE A 106 15.26 -10.75 4.69
C PHE A 106 14.06 -9.78 4.64
N ARG A 107 13.14 -9.81 5.61
CA ARG A 107 11.99 -8.90 5.69
C ARG A 107 12.31 -7.57 6.39
N LYS A 108 13.55 -7.38 6.86
CA LYS A 108 13.95 -6.17 7.58
C LYS A 108 14.29 -5.01 6.65
N GLN A 109 14.70 -5.30 5.41
CA GLN A 109 15.17 -4.29 4.46
C GLN A 109 14.11 -4.01 3.39
N SER A 110 13.76 -2.75 3.20
CA SER A 110 12.87 -2.30 2.13
C SER A 110 13.68 -1.56 1.08
N HIS A 111 13.48 -1.89 -0.20
CA HIS A 111 14.05 -1.14 -1.31
C HIS A 111 13.38 0.24 -1.50
N LEU A 112 12.21 0.44 -0.90
CA LEU A 112 11.39 1.65 -1.09
C LEU A 112 11.57 2.66 0.05
N SER A 113 11.77 2.21 1.29
CA SER A 113 11.72 3.07 2.49
C SER A 113 12.70 4.24 2.44
N GLY A 114 13.87 4.10 1.80
CA GLY A 114 14.85 5.18 1.66
C GLY A 114 14.46 6.29 0.67
N LYS A 115 13.34 6.13 -0.04
CA LYS A 115 12.81 7.07 -1.04
C LYS A 115 11.37 7.50 -0.77
N ALA A 116 10.67 6.80 0.13
CA ALA A 116 9.31 7.17 0.53
C ALA A 116 9.32 8.47 1.34
N VAL A 117 8.25 9.26 1.20
CA VAL A 117 8.03 10.46 2.05
C VAL A 117 7.74 10.06 3.50
N ALA A 118 7.06 8.92 3.67
CA ALA A 118 6.79 8.33 4.97
C ALA A 118 6.65 6.81 4.84
N VAL A 119 6.86 6.10 5.96
CA VAL A 119 6.68 4.65 6.07
C VAL A 119 5.77 4.36 7.26
N VAL A 120 4.62 3.73 7.03
CA VAL A 120 3.66 3.32 8.07
C VAL A 120 3.69 1.79 8.18
N ARG A 121 3.93 1.26 9.38
CA ARG A 121 3.99 -0.19 9.63
C ARG A 121 3.09 -0.58 10.79
N GLY A 122 2.46 -1.74 10.67
CA GLY A 122 1.95 -2.47 11.83
C GLY A 122 0.68 -1.92 12.45
N MET A 123 -0.06 -1.07 11.74
CA MET A 123 -1.36 -0.60 12.20
C MET A 123 -2.52 -1.53 11.79
N GLY A 124 -2.26 -2.72 11.25
CA GLY A 124 -3.34 -3.58 10.75
C GLY A 124 -4.12 -2.88 9.65
N VAL A 125 -5.41 -3.20 9.56
CA VAL A 125 -6.40 -2.45 8.75
C VAL A 125 -6.63 -1.04 9.32
N TYR A 126 -6.29 -0.81 10.59
CA TYR A 126 -6.45 0.48 11.26
C TYR A 126 -5.42 1.54 10.82
N GLY A 127 -4.40 1.18 10.04
CA GLY A 127 -3.43 2.15 9.50
C GLY A 127 -4.00 3.15 8.52
N VAL A 128 -5.23 2.91 8.08
CA VAL A 128 -5.98 3.86 7.27
C VAL A 128 -6.58 4.95 8.17
N HIS A 129 -7.15 4.59 9.32
CA HIS A 129 -7.67 5.53 10.30
C HIS A 129 -6.53 6.31 10.98
N GLY A 130 -6.22 7.49 10.44
CA GLY A 130 -5.40 8.48 11.12
C GLY A 130 -6.05 8.82 12.47
N GLY A 131 -5.23 8.77 13.52
CA GLY A 131 -5.65 9.04 14.89
C GLY A 131 -6.28 10.42 15.06
N SER A 132 -7.17 10.47 16.05
CA SER A 132 -7.79 11.64 16.65
C SER A 132 -6.78 12.74 17.01
#